data_AF-Q7U7U1-F1
#
_entry.id   AF-Q7U7U1-F1
#
_cell.length_a   1.000
_cell.length_b   1.000
_cell.length_c   1.000
_cell.angle_alpha   90.00
_cell.angle_beta   90.00
_cell.angle_gamma   90.00
#
_symmetry.space_group_name_H-M   'P 1'
#
loop_
_entity.id
_entity.type
_entity.pdbx_description
1 polymer ?
#
loop_
_entity_poly.entity_id
_entity_poly.type
_entity_poly.pdbx_seq_one_letter_code
_entity_poly.pdbx_strand_id
1 'polypeptide(L)'
;MSQAHIDDMKTIVGSDLILDIYISPGGEPHIAWDDRAQEDVETITKKPAEWQYKVMREAMERVNREFDITIDEVEYEQLSDTQIKLTTVPNSDAVNGEWIRSWDNSGVADIYLSMTYQSGLEGSKYPDAHENPDKYTHDEWEKSEWKKIFIHELGHLLGLEHPWDKDDGDWAVDGPDVETEKTIMGYESRDASGKVMDWFQDVDQRALKQIWGASTANPEPTPEPVPTPTPEPTPATVLTPTPEPPPTPSLELPPSPLSPPIDGDFSSLPPDLWLSQTHDVIIQSVRGKGKLKGKKGADAFYFNSFEAFTKKSADKIIGFKASQDTIAVSPDAFPALEGVSAIRFASTKSKNELKQLSKEDYDFVYFEKKGRLYFDGNGAEKNWGNSDEGGLVAILKGKPELTVEDITLLA
;
A
#
# COMPACT_ATOMS: atom_id res chain seq x y z
N MET A 1 19.76 1.39 -7.66
CA MET A 1 19.16 0.29 -6.89
C MET A 1 18.83 -0.72 -7.94
N SER A 2 19.16 -1.99 -7.73
CA SER A 2 19.02 -2.99 -8.79
C SER A 2 17.62 -2.98 -9.41
N GLN A 3 17.55 -3.18 -10.73
CA GLN A 3 16.27 -3.27 -11.44
C GLN A 3 15.36 -4.35 -10.82
N ALA A 4 15.94 -5.44 -10.31
CA ALA A 4 15.19 -6.51 -9.64
C ALA A 4 14.49 -6.02 -8.36
N HIS A 5 15.18 -5.22 -7.53
CA HIS A 5 14.55 -4.63 -6.34
C HIS A 5 13.44 -3.63 -6.71
N ILE A 6 13.64 -2.83 -7.76
CA ILE A 6 12.62 -1.91 -8.26
C ILE A 6 11.40 -2.70 -8.78
N ASP A 7 11.59 -3.81 -9.47
CA ASP A 7 10.52 -4.66 -9.99
C ASP A 7 9.73 -5.33 -8.85
N ASP A 8 10.40 -5.80 -7.79
CA ASP A 8 9.76 -6.35 -6.60
C ASP A 8 8.94 -5.28 -5.86
N MET A 9 9.51 -4.08 -5.69
CA MET A 9 8.83 -2.93 -5.13
C MET A 9 7.58 -2.57 -5.94
N LYS A 10 7.68 -2.44 -7.27
CA LYS A 10 6.53 -2.18 -8.15
C LYS A 10 5.49 -3.30 -8.11
N THR A 11 5.93 -4.55 -7.94
CA THR A 11 5.04 -5.70 -7.75
C THR A 11 4.28 -5.62 -6.42
N ILE A 12 4.92 -5.09 -5.38
CA ILE A 12 4.25 -4.82 -4.11
C ILE A 12 3.34 -3.64 -4.24
N VAL A 13 3.78 -2.47 -4.69
CA VAL A 13 2.94 -1.27 -4.84
C VAL A 13 1.72 -1.56 -5.71
N GLY A 14 1.88 -2.27 -6.82
CA GLY A 14 0.78 -2.63 -7.71
C GLY A 14 0.49 -1.55 -8.75
N SER A 15 -0.48 -1.82 -9.62
CA SER A 15 -0.83 -0.94 -10.75
C SER A 15 -1.66 0.29 -10.36
N ASP A 16 -2.21 0.32 -9.14
CA ASP A 16 -2.87 1.48 -8.55
C ASP A 16 -1.87 2.54 -8.07
N LEU A 17 -0.57 2.20 -8.02
CA LEU A 17 0.51 3.08 -7.55
C LEU A 17 0.27 3.57 -6.11
N ILE A 18 -0.30 2.71 -5.26
CA ILE A 18 -0.55 2.99 -3.84
C ILE A 18 0.37 2.11 -2.97
N LEU A 19 1.20 2.76 -2.16
CA LEU A 19 2.02 2.15 -1.12
C LEU A 19 1.39 2.42 0.24
N ASP A 20 0.80 1.39 0.85
CA ASP A 20 0.18 1.53 2.17
C ASP A 20 1.25 1.36 3.25
N ILE A 21 1.35 2.33 4.14
CA ILE A 21 2.33 2.36 5.22
C ILE A 21 1.63 2.36 6.57
N TYR A 22 2.03 1.45 7.44
CA TYR A 22 1.68 1.50 8.86
C TYR A 22 2.76 2.24 9.64
N ILE A 23 2.38 3.28 10.40
CA ILE A 23 3.30 3.94 11.34
C ILE A 23 3.05 3.37 12.73
N SER A 24 4.06 2.71 13.31
CA SER A 24 3.94 2.08 14.62
C SER A 24 3.58 3.11 15.71
N PRO A 25 2.52 2.87 16.52
CA PRO A 25 2.15 3.72 17.64
C PRO A 25 3.04 3.50 18.88
N GLY A 26 4.03 2.60 18.80
CA GLY A 26 4.91 2.21 19.91
C GLY A 26 4.39 1.02 20.73
N GLY A 27 5.32 0.32 21.38
CA GLY A 27 5.03 -0.83 22.25
C GLY A 27 4.95 -2.18 21.53
N GLU A 28 5.31 -2.24 20.26
CA GLU A 28 5.28 -3.46 19.45
C GLU A 28 6.66 -4.13 19.42
N PRO A 29 6.76 -5.46 19.30
CA PRO A 29 8.04 -6.14 19.13
C PRO A 29 8.79 -5.66 17.89
N HIS A 30 10.09 -5.47 18.03
CA HIS A 30 10.94 -4.99 16.95
C HIS A 30 12.35 -5.58 17.07
N ILE A 31 13.03 -5.71 15.93
CA ILE A 31 14.45 -6.06 15.87
C ILE A 31 15.13 -4.88 15.20
N ALA A 32 16.15 -4.34 15.85
CA ALA A 32 16.95 -3.24 15.32
C ALA A 32 18.42 -3.62 15.37
N TRP A 33 19.18 -3.21 14.36
CA TRP A 33 20.63 -3.32 14.37
C TRP A 33 21.22 -2.29 15.35
N ASP A 34 22.01 -2.73 16.35
CA ASP A 34 22.78 -1.84 17.23
C ASP A 34 24.23 -1.79 16.74
N ASP A 35 24.61 -0.67 16.13
CA ASP A 35 25.97 -0.44 15.64
C ASP A 35 27.05 -0.55 16.72
N ARG A 36 26.74 -0.27 17.99
CA ARG A 36 27.73 -0.39 19.07
C ARG A 36 27.96 -1.84 19.44
N ALA A 37 26.92 -2.67 19.36
CA ALA A 37 26.99 -4.09 19.66
C ALA A 37 27.39 -4.95 18.45
N GLN A 38 27.22 -4.40 17.23
CA GLN A 38 27.42 -5.10 15.95
C GLN A 38 26.55 -6.36 15.83
N GLU A 39 25.32 -6.27 16.33
CA GLU A 39 24.33 -7.36 16.28
C GLU A 39 22.89 -6.82 16.23
N ASP A 40 21.98 -7.68 15.76
CA ASP A 40 20.54 -7.46 15.86
C ASP A 40 20.08 -7.63 17.31
N VAL A 41 19.40 -6.61 17.84
CA VAL A 41 18.85 -6.64 19.20
C VAL A 41 17.33 -6.65 19.19
N GLU A 42 16.75 -7.52 20.02
CA GLU A 42 15.31 -7.49 20.29
C GLU A 42 14.96 -6.26 21.14
N THR A 43 13.99 -5.49 20.68
CA THR A 43 13.54 -4.25 21.32
C THR A 43 12.02 -4.08 21.14
N ILE A 44 11.51 -2.95 21.62
CA ILE A 44 10.13 -2.53 21.40
C ILE A 44 10.11 -1.21 20.63
N THR A 45 9.12 -1.03 19.77
CA THR A 45 8.96 0.24 19.06
C THR A 45 8.67 1.38 20.04
N LYS A 46 9.27 2.54 19.77
CA LYS A 46 9.01 3.77 20.50
C LYS A 46 7.91 4.55 19.77
N LYS A 47 6.92 5.04 20.53
CA LYS A 47 5.91 5.95 19.98
C LYS A 47 6.59 7.21 19.42
N PRO A 48 6.36 7.57 18.15
CA PRO A 48 6.86 8.83 17.60
C PRO A 48 6.33 10.03 18.38
N ALA A 49 7.16 11.05 18.53
CA ALA A 49 6.71 12.35 19.01
C ALA A 49 5.79 13.02 17.98
N GLU A 50 4.92 13.94 18.42
CA GLU A 50 3.98 14.64 17.53
C GLU A 50 4.69 15.34 16.35
N TRP A 51 5.88 15.88 16.57
CA TRP A 51 6.65 16.52 15.51
C TRP A 51 7.26 15.50 14.53
N GLN A 52 7.62 14.29 14.97
CA GLN A 52 8.09 13.21 14.09
C GLN A 52 6.94 12.71 13.22
N TYR A 53 5.76 12.47 13.81
CA TYR A 53 4.54 12.17 13.05
C TYR A 53 4.27 13.22 11.98
N LYS A 54 4.36 14.50 12.34
CA LYS A 54 4.18 15.61 11.41
C LYS A 54 5.21 15.56 10.27
N VAL A 55 6.50 15.37 10.56
CA VAL A 55 7.55 15.27 9.54
C VAL A 55 7.28 14.10 8.59
N MET A 56 6.96 12.92 9.12
CA MET A 56 6.69 11.73 8.30
C MET A 56 5.48 11.96 7.39
N ARG A 57 4.36 12.44 7.94
CA ARG A 57 3.13 12.70 7.18
C ARG A 57 3.29 13.80 6.13
N GLU A 58 3.92 14.92 6.46
CA GLU A 58 4.18 16.00 5.50
C GLU A 58 5.09 15.54 4.35
N ALA A 59 6.06 14.67 4.62
CA ALA A 59 6.91 14.08 3.61
C ALA A 59 6.13 13.12 2.69
N MET A 60 5.32 12.22 3.26
CA MET A 60 4.45 11.32 2.49
C MET A 60 3.46 12.11 1.63
N GLU A 61 2.79 13.12 2.19
CA GLU A 61 1.91 14.02 1.43
C GLU A 61 2.64 14.75 0.30
N ARG A 62 3.91 15.11 0.50
CA ARG A 62 4.72 15.76 -0.53
C ARG A 62 5.12 14.80 -1.63
N VAL A 63 5.44 13.54 -1.30
CA VAL A 63 5.63 12.47 -2.30
C VAL A 63 4.37 12.36 -3.18
N ASN A 64 3.18 12.29 -2.56
CA ASN A 64 1.89 12.17 -3.26
C ASN A 64 1.59 13.33 -4.21
N ARG A 65 2.20 14.50 -3.98
CA ARG A 65 2.03 15.69 -4.85
C ARG A 65 3.06 15.78 -5.97
N GLU A 66 4.26 15.26 -5.75
CA GLU A 66 5.41 15.48 -6.65
C GLU A 66 5.72 14.29 -7.58
N PHE A 67 5.20 13.10 -7.24
CA PHE A 67 5.46 11.86 -7.97
C PHE A 67 4.16 11.09 -8.22
N ASP A 68 4.16 10.21 -9.23
CA ASP A 68 2.99 9.42 -9.63
C ASP A 68 2.70 8.22 -8.69
N ILE A 69 3.21 8.26 -7.45
CA ILE A 69 2.96 7.26 -6.40
C ILE A 69 2.24 7.92 -5.23
N THR A 70 1.25 7.22 -4.69
CA THR A 70 0.54 7.61 -3.46
C THR A 70 1.04 6.75 -2.30
N ILE A 71 1.48 7.40 -1.23
CA ILE A 71 1.70 6.80 0.08
C ILE A 71 0.45 7.04 0.92
N ASP A 72 -0.19 5.95 1.36
CA ASP A 72 -1.39 5.98 2.19
C ASP A 72 -1.08 5.44 3.59
N GLU A 73 -1.40 6.20 4.63
CA GLU A 73 -1.21 5.73 6.01
C GLU A 73 -2.40 4.86 6.43
N VAL A 74 -2.14 3.61 6.81
CA VAL A 74 -3.16 2.68 7.28
C VAL A 74 -3.11 2.49 8.80
N GLU A 75 -4.27 2.27 9.41
CA GLU A 75 -4.42 2.16 10.86
C GLU A 75 -3.81 0.87 11.45
N TYR A 76 -3.74 -0.21 10.65
CA TYR A 76 -3.32 -1.53 11.12
C TYR A 76 -2.17 -2.10 10.29
N GLU A 77 -1.19 -2.70 10.97
CA GLU A 77 -0.02 -3.34 10.34
C GLU A 77 -0.44 -4.33 9.24
N GLN A 78 -1.47 -5.15 9.47
CA GLN A 78 -1.90 -6.15 8.48
C GLN A 78 -2.44 -5.57 7.17
N LEU A 79 -2.81 -4.29 7.14
CA LEU A 79 -3.30 -3.60 5.93
C LEU A 79 -2.16 -2.97 5.12
N SER A 80 -0.98 -2.85 5.71
CA SER A 80 0.16 -2.17 5.12
C SER A 80 0.95 -3.05 4.16
N ASP A 81 1.59 -2.42 3.20
CA ASP A 81 2.61 -3.02 2.34
C ASP A 81 4.00 -2.95 3.00
N THR A 82 4.24 -1.92 3.82
CA THR A 82 5.45 -1.72 4.61
C THR A 82 5.16 -0.88 5.86
N GLN A 83 6.17 -0.72 6.72
CA GLN A 83 6.00 -0.18 8.07
C GLN A 83 7.08 0.86 8.36
N ILE A 84 6.73 1.89 9.12
CA ILE A 84 7.69 2.80 9.75
C ILE A 84 7.72 2.50 11.25
N LYS A 85 8.91 2.15 11.77
CA LYS A 85 9.12 1.78 13.16
C LYS A 85 10.18 2.68 13.78
N LEU A 86 9.86 3.29 14.92
CA LEU A 86 10.85 4.03 15.69
C LEU A 86 11.44 3.15 16.79
N THR A 87 12.73 3.30 17.07
CA THR A 87 13.46 2.57 18.11
C THR A 87 14.32 3.51 18.95
N THR A 88 14.69 3.12 20.15
CA THR A 88 15.65 3.86 20.99
C THR A 88 17.09 3.41 20.76
N VAL A 89 17.27 2.28 20.05
CA VAL A 89 18.59 1.77 19.65
C VAL A 89 19.28 2.82 18.78
N PRO A 90 20.54 3.20 19.07
CA PRO A 90 21.26 4.20 18.29
C PRO A 90 21.63 3.69 16.89
N ASN A 91 21.69 4.63 15.94
CA ASN A 91 22.14 4.40 14.56
C ASN A 91 21.37 3.28 13.85
N SER A 92 20.07 3.16 14.13
CA SER A 92 19.18 2.19 13.50
C SER A 92 18.31 2.83 12.43
N ASP A 93 18.70 3.99 11.90
CA ASP A 93 18.05 4.64 10.76
C ASP A 93 18.41 3.88 9.49
N ALA A 94 17.48 3.10 8.95
CA ALA A 94 17.70 2.28 7.78
C ALA A 94 16.39 1.71 7.21
N VAL A 95 16.35 1.51 5.89
CA VAL A 95 15.43 0.55 5.27
C VAL A 95 15.98 -0.86 5.42
N ASN A 96 15.17 -1.75 6.00
CA ASN A 96 15.53 -3.12 6.34
C ASN A 96 14.58 -4.11 5.66
N GLY A 97 15.02 -5.36 5.47
CA GLY A 97 14.21 -6.44 4.89
C GLY A 97 14.12 -6.39 3.37
N GLU A 98 13.17 -7.12 2.79
CA GLU A 98 13.01 -7.26 1.34
C GLU A 98 11.58 -6.95 0.90
N TRP A 99 11.44 -6.27 -0.25
CA TRP A 99 10.14 -6.05 -0.89
C TRP A 99 9.43 -7.38 -1.19
N ILE A 100 10.18 -8.40 -1.58
CA ILE A 100 9.68 -9.77 -1.70
C ILE A 100 10.71 -10.73 -1.12
N ARG A 101 10.34 -11.41 -0.03
CA ARG A 101 11.21 -12.41 0.62
C ARG A 101 11.74 -13.45 -0.37
N SER A 102 13.05 -13.44 -0.54
CA SER A 102 13.81 -14.33 -1.41
C SER A 102 13.89 -15.77 -0.87
N TRP A 103 13.85 -15.95 0.45
CA TRP A 103 14.13 -17.24 1.10
C TRP A 103 12.94 -18.20 1.22
N ASP A 104 11.69 -17.76 1.06
CA ASP A 104 10.50 -18.61 1.27
C ASP A 104 9.52 -18.67 0.08
N ASN A 105 9.78 -17.90 -0.99
CA ASN A 105 8.96 -17.80 -2.19
C ASN A 105 7.48 -17.45 -1.90
N SER A 106 7.20 -16.83 -0.76
CA SER A 106 5.85 -16.52 -0.30
C SER A 106 5.21 -15.38 -1.09
N GLY A 107 6.01 -14.47 -1.66
CA GLY A 107 5.50 -13.23 -2.25
C GLY A 107 5.02 -12.24 -1.19
N VAL A 108 5.53 -12.37 0.04
CA VAL A 108 5.29 -11.49 1.18
C VAL A 108 6.44 -10.49 1.24
N ALA A 109 6.10 -9.21 1.40
CA ALA A 109 7.05 -8.17 1.76
C ALA A 109 7.32 -8.23 3.25
N ASP A 110 8.56 -8.00 3.65
CA ASP A 110 8.91 -7.73 5.04
C ASP A 110 9.84 -6.53 5.19
N ILE A 111 9.88 -5.71 4.15
CA ILE A 111 10.58 -4.44 4.19
C ILE A 111 9.93 -3.49 5.20
N TYR A 112 10.76 -2.77 5.95
CA TYR A 112 10.34 -1.72 6.87
C TYR A 112 11.41 -0.63 6.97
N LEU A 113 10.97 0.59 7.27
CA LEU A 113 11.83 1.72 7.55
C LEU A 113 11.96 1.85 9.07
N SER A 114 13.17 1.69 9.58
CA SER A 114 13.51 1.93 10.99
C SER A 114 14.08 3.33 11.15
N MET A 115 13.68 4.01 12.22
CA MET A 115 14.24 5.31 12.62
C MET A 115 14.63 5.27 14.10
N THR A 116 15.82 5.77 14.43
CA THR A 116 16.19 6.03 15.81
C THR A 116 15.47 7.29 16.30
N TYR A 117 14.74 7.16 17.42
CA TYR A 117 13.92 8.22 18.02
C TYR A 117 14.74 9.48 18.34
N GLN A 118 16.01 9.30 18.71
CA GLN A 118 16.94 10.37 19.10
C GLN A 118 17.90 10.82 17.99
N SER A 119 17.74 10.36 16.75
CA SER A 119 18.60 10.83 15.67
C SER A 119 18.54 12.33 15.46
N GLY A 120 19.61 12.91 14.93
CA GLY A 120 19.80 14.36 14.84
C GLY A 120 20.24 15.05 16.14
N LEU A 121 20.21 14.37 17.30
CA LEU A 121 20.86 14.88 18.51
C LEU A 121 22.39 14.85 18.39
N GLU A 122 23.04 15.89 18.91
CA GLU A 122 24.49 15.89 19.05
C GLU A 122 24.92 14.92 20.18
N GLY A 123 25.44 13.74 19.83
CA GLY A 123 25.75 12.68 20.81
C GLY A 123 26.70 13.09 21.94
N SER A 124 27.64 14.02 21.69
CA SER A 124 28.54 14.58 22.71
C SER A 124 27.80 15.39 23.79
N LYS A 125 26.69 16.03 23.41
CA LYS A 125 25.85 16.87 24.26
C LYS A 125 24.87 16.03 25.07
N TYR A 126 24.45 14.87 24.56
CA TYR A 126 23.44 14.00 25.18
C TYR A 126 23.86 12.52 25.22
N PRO A 127 24.86 12.15 26.04
CA PRO A 127 25.48 10.83 26.00
C PRO A 127 24.57 9.67 26.47
N ASP A 128 23.48 9.97 27.18
CA ASP A 128 22.51 9.00 27.72
C ASP A 128 21.11 9.12 27.07
N ALA A 129 21.02 9.77 25.89
CA ALA A 129 19.74 10.01 25.22
C ALA A 129 19.05 8.71 24.75
N HIS A 130 19.83 7.70 24.35
CA HIS A 130 19.29 6.41 23.90
C HIS A 130 18.70 5.61 25.06
N GLU A 131 19.35 5.65 26.22
CA GLU A 131 18.87 5.01 27.44
C GLU A 131 17.73 5.81 28.12
N ASN A 132 17.64 7.12 27.85
CA ASN A 132 16.64 8.03 28.41
C ASN A 132 15.97 8.87 27.31
N PRO A 133 15.21 8.23 26.40
CA PRO A 133 14.69 8.89 25.20
C PRO A 133 13.67 9.99 25.49
N ASP A 134 13.07 10.06 26.68
CA ASP A 134 12.11 11.12 27.02
C ASP A 134 12.74 12.28 27.80
N LYS A 135 14.05 12.20 28.10
CA LYS A 135 14.77 13.20 28.90
C LYS A 135 15.13 14.44 28.10
N TYR A 136 15.39 14.27 26.80
CA TYR A 136 15.86 15.33 25.91
C TYR A 136 14.87 15.60 24.80
N THR A 137 14.73 16.87 24.46
CA THR A 137 13.87 17.34 23.36
C THR A 137 14.74 17.98 22.29
N HIS A 138 14.49 17.63 21.03
CA HIS A 138 15.16 18.25 19.90
C HIS A 138 14.83 19.75 19.80
N ASP A 139 15.86 20.57 19.58
CA ASP A 139 15.68 21.92 19.07
C ASP A 139 15.35 21.93 17.56
N GLU A 140 15.12 23.11 16.98
CA GLU A 140 14.71 23.22 15.57
C GLU A 140 15.78 22.74 14.58
N TRP A 141 17.06 22.86 14.93
CA TRP A 141 18.14 22.37 14.08
C TRP A 141 18.24 20.84 14.19
N GLU A 142 18.21 20.29 15.40
CA GLU A 142 18.23 18.85 15.66
C GLU A 142 17.02 18.14 15.00
N LYS A 143 15.84 18.78 14.98
CA LYS A 143 14.67 18.30 14.21
C LYS A 143 14.90 18.32 12.70
N SER A 144 15.60 19.33 12.18
CA SER A 144 15.94 19.42 10.75
C SER A 144 16.89 18.31 10.33
N GLU A 145 17.84 17.95 11.18
CA GLU A 145 18.74 16.81 10.95
C GLU A 145 17.96 15.49 10.95
N TRP A 146 17.07 15.28 11.94
CA TRP A 146 16.20 14.09 11.96
C TRP A 146 15.33 14.02 10.69
N LYS A 147 14.74 15.15 10.27
CA LYS A 147 13.97 15.23 9.02
C LYS A 147 14.81 14.85 7.82
N LYS A 148 16.06 15.34 7.69
CA LYS A 148 16.95 14.97 6.58
C LYS A 148 17.14 13.45 6.52
N ILE A 149 17.48 12.83 7.67
CA ILE A 149 17.68 11.38 7.77
C ILE A 149 16.41 10.64 7.34
N PHE A 150 15.24 11.06 7.84
CA PHE A 150 13.98 10.44 7.43
C PHE A 150 13.72 10.55 5.92
N ILE A 151 13.98 11.70 5.28
CA ILE A 151 13.81 11.83 3.82
C ILE A 151 14.83 10.98 3.06
N HIS A 152 16.05 10.82 3.56
CA HIS A 152 17.05 9.90 3.00
C HIS A 152 16.54 8.45 3.01
N GLU A 153 16.08 7.97 4.16
CA GLU A 153 15.54 6.60 4.28
C GLU A 153 14.26 6.41 3.47
N LEU A 154 13.40 7.44 3.39
CA LEU A 154 12.24 7.43 2.51
C LEU A 154 12.67 7.35 1.03
N GLY A 155 13.78 7.98 0.66
CA GLY A 155 14.40 7.83 -0.66
C GLY A 155 14.78 6.39 -0.96
N HIS A 156 15.46 5.71 -0.03
CA HIS A 156 15.74 4.28 -0.14
C HIS A 156 14.48 3.44 -0.28
N LEU A 157 13.46 3.70 0.53
CA LEU A 157 12.19 2.99 0.47
C LEU A 157 11.52 3.19 -0.91
N LEU A 158 11.69 4.35 -1.54
CA LEU A 158 11.12 4.64 -2.86
C LEU A 158 12.02 4.22 -4.04
N GLY A 159 13.14 3.55 -3.77
CA GLY A 159 14.00 2.94 -4.79
C GLY A 159 15.27 3.72 -5.12
N LEU A 160 15.64 4.76 -4.36
CA LEU A 160 16.93 5.42 -4.48
C LEU A 160 18.03 4.63 -3.75
N GLU A 161 19.28 4.84 -4.15
CA GLU A 161 20.46 4.28 -3.49
C GLU A 161 21.55 5.33 -3.33
N HIS A 162 22.67 4.99 -2.70
CA HIS A 162 23.78 5.92 -2.62
C HIS A 162 24.49 6.05 -3.98
N PRO A 163 24.97 7.25 -4.36
CA PRO A 163 25.63 7.49 -5.65
C PRO A 163 26.87 6.64 -5.95
N TRP A 164 27.41 5.94 -4.96
CA TRP A 164 28.64 5.15 -5.03
C TRP A 164 28.41 3.65 -4.83
N ASP A 165 27.18 3.21 -4.61
CA ASP A 165 26.86 1.80 -4.49
C ASP A 165 27.10 1.12 -5.85
N LYS A 166 27.72 -0.05 -5.86
CA LYS A 166 28.15 -0.75 -7.10
C LYS A 166 27.52 -2.13 -7.24
N ASP A 167 26.64 -2.50 -6.32
CA ASP A 167 26.15 -3.87 -6.15
C ASP A 167 25.29 -4.33 -7.34
N ASP A 168 24.63 -3.41 -8.03
CA ASP A 168 23.83 -3.64 -9.23
C ASP A 168 24.55 -3.33 -10.55
N GLY A 169 25.72 -2.71 -10.48
CA GLY A 169 26.59 -2.45 -11.63
C GLY A 169 26.41 -1.09 -12.29
N ASP A 170 25.60 -0.20 -11.72
CA ASP A 170 25.58 1.23 -12.02
C ASP A 170 25.94 2.07 -10.80
N TRP A 171 26.71 3.14 -11.01
CA TRP A 171 27.09 4.09 -9.97
C TRP A 171 27.42 5.44 -10.61
N ALA A 172 27.23 6.52 -9.87
CA ALA A 172 27.55 7.87 -10.33
C ALA A 172 29.00 8.25 -10.03
N VAL A 173 29.54 7.83 -8.87
CA VAL A 173 30.90 8.16 -8.44
C VAL A 173 31.62 6.98 -7.79
N ASP A 174 32.95 6.96 -7.84
CA ASP A 174 33.74 5.79 -7.45
C ASP A 174 33.82 5.51 -5.94
N GLY A 175 33.32 6.42 -5.10
CA GLY A 175 33.27 6.27 -3.65
C GLY A 175 32.58 7.44 -2.94
N PRO A 176 32.30 7.31 -1.63
CA PRO A 176 31.52 8.28 -0.85
C PRO A 176 32.18 9.66 -0.68
N ASP A 177 33.51 9.72 -0.75
CA ASP A 177 34.28 10.95 -0.60
C ASP A 177 34.40 11.76 -1.90
N VAL A 178 33.88 11.24 -3.02
CA VAL A 178 33.92 11.91 -4.32
C VAL A 178 32.74 12.86 -4.44
N GLU A 179 33.00 14.12 -4.80
CA GLU A 179 31.95 15.12 -4.99
C GLU A 179 30.94 14.69 -6.06
N THR A 180 29.67 14.62 -5.67
CA THR A 180 28.53 14.30 -6.53
C THR A 180 27.76 15.57 -6.90
N GLU A 181 26.81 15.46 -7.82
CA GLU A 181 25.66 16.39 -7.83
C GLU A 181 25.01 16.39 -6.43
N LYS A 182 24.45 17.52 -5.99
CA LYS A 182 23.81 17.59 -4.68
C LYS A 182 22.63 16.61 -4.65
N THR A 183 22.65 15.70 -3.69
CA THR A 183 21.67 14.62 -3.51
C THR A 183 21.48 14.39 -2.03
N ILE A 184 20.24 14.11 -1.62
CA ILE A 184 19.98 13.72 -0.23
C ILE A 184 20.53 12.33 0.08
N MET A 185 20.79 11.51 -0.94
CA MET A 185 21.39 10.18 -0.83
C MET A 185 22.92 10.23 -0.60
N GLY A 186 23.53 11.42 -0.58
CA GLY A 186 24.95 11.62 -0.32
C GLY A 186 25.26 11.88 1.15
N TYR A 187 26.55 11.87 1.50
CA TYR A 187 27.00 12.25 2.86
C TYR A 187 27.00 13.76 3.10
N GLU A 188 26.97 14.57 2.05
CA GLU A 188 26.80 16.01 2.19
C GLU A 188 25.43 16.33 2.79
N SER A 189 25.42 17.17 3.83
CA SER A 189 24.20 17.60 4.50
C SER A 189 23.64 18.91 3.98
N ARG A 190 24.40 19.66 3.16
CA ARG A 190 24.03 21.01 2.73
C ARG A 190 23.71 21.13 1.25
N ASP A 191 22.60 21.80 0.97
CA ASP A 191 22.19 22.19 -0.38
C ASP A 191 23.12 23.26 -0.99
N ALA A 192 22.83 23.65 -2.24
CA ALA A 192 23.59 24.67 -2.96
C ALA A 192 23.60 26.06 -2.28
N SER A 193 22.64 26.33 -1.39
CA SER A 193 22.57 27.57 -0.60
C SER A 193 23.31 27.48 0.74
N GLY A 194 23.82 26.30 1.10
CA GLY A 194 24.49 26.03 2.37
C GLY A 194 23.52 25.70 3.52
N LYS A 195 22.22 25.52 3.24
CA LYS A 195 21.22 25.08 4.23
C LYS A 195 21.21 23.56 4.31
N VAL A 196 20.84 23.01 5.47
CA VAL A 196 20.56 21.56 5.60
C VAL A 196 19.53 21.15 4.56
N MET A 197 19.83 20.10 3.79
CA MET A 197 18.89 19.53 2.82
C MET A 197 17.65 19.02 3.56
N ASP A 198 16.49 19.55 3.22
CA ASP A 198 15.21 19.20 3.84
C ASP A 198 14.25 18.46 2.89
N TRP A 199 14.71 18.14 1.67
CA TRP A 199 13.97 17.42 0.65
C TRP A 199 14.88 16.78 -0.42
N PHE A 200 14.30 15.93 -1.28
CA PHE A 200 14.90 15.42 -2.50
C PHE A 200 15.44 16.54 -3.40
N GLN A 201 16.70 16.43 -3.80
CA GLN A 201 17.36 17.36 -4.71
C GLN A 201 16.99 17.05 -6.17
N ASP A 202 17.42 17.88 -7.12
CA ASP A 202 17.05 17.75 -8.53
C ASP A 202 17.36 16.37 -9.12
N VAL A 203 18.50 15.77 -8.76
CA VAL A 203 18.88 14.41 -9.18
C VAL A 203 17.97 13.34 -8.59
N ASP A 204 17.64 13.45 -7.31
CA ASP A 204 16.77 12.51 -6.60
C ASP A 204 15.36 12.54 -7.20
N GLN A 205 14.83 13.74 -7.48
CA GLN A 205 13.52 13.91 -8.09
C GLN A 205 13.47 13.38 -9.52
N ARG A 206 14.54 13.53 -10.31
CA ARG A 206 14.63 12.95 -11.65
C ARG A 206 14.61 11.42 -11.59
N ALA A 207 15.37 10.83 -10.67
CA ALA A 207 15.38 9.38 -10.47
C ALA A 207 14.02 8.85 -10.01
N LEU A 208 13.39 9.47 -9.00
CA LEU A 208 12.06 9.09 -8.55
C LEU A 208 11.00 9.21 -9.65
N LYS A 209 11.07 10.25 -10.51
CA LYS A 209 10.20 10.37 -11.68
C LYS A 209 10.47 9.31 -12.75
N GLN A 210 11.69 8.82 -12.87
CA GLN A 210 11.98 7.69 -13.77
C GLN A 210 11.45 6.36 -13.22
N ILE A 211 11.51 6.18 -11.89
CA ILE A 211 10.99 4.99 -11.23
C ILE A 211 9.45 4.98 -11.26
N TRP A 212 8.82 6.07 -10.82
CA TRP A 212 7.38 6.14 -10.56
C TRP A 212 6.58 6.86 -11.62
N GLY A 213 7.18 7.81 -12.33
CA GLY A 213 6.50 8.56 -13.39
C GLY A 213 6.07 7.63 -14.53
N ALA A 214 4.83 7.75 -14.97
CA ALA A 214 4.29 6.93 -16.03
C ALA A 214 5.05 7.15 -17.36
N SER A 215 6.01 6.27 -17.67
CA SER A 215 6.61 6.21 -19.00
C SER A 215 5.65 5.53 -19.98
N THR A 216 4.67 6.27 -20.52
CA THR A 216 4.01 5.99 -21.81
C THR A 216 3.36 7.24 -22.44
N ALA A 217 4.18 8.16 -22.95
CA ALA A 217 3.96 8.89 -24.21
C ALA A 217 4.97 10.04 -24.30
N ASN A 218 5.77 10.04 -25.35
CA ASN A 218 6.43 11.24 -25.83
C ASN A 218 5.35 12.33 -26.06
N PRO A 219 5.32 13.46 -25.32
CA PRO A 219 4.52 14.57 -25.76
C PRO A 219 5.25 15.16 -26.97
N GLU A 220 4.67 14.97 -28.15
CA GLU A 220 4.97 15.79 -29.30
C GLU A 220 4.91 17.27 -28.84
N PRO A 221 5.90 18.12 -29.18
CA PRO A 221 5.97 19.47 -28.63
C PRO A 221 4.70 20.24 -28.98
N THR A 222 3.94 20.59 -27.95
CA THR A 222 2.77 21.47 -28.06
C THR A 222 3.20 22.77 -28.73
N PRO A 223 2.59 23.18 -29.86
CA PRO A 223 2.93 24.45 -30.49
C PRO A 223 2.57 25.62 -29.57
N GLU A 224 3.45 26.62 -29.51
CA GLU A 224 3.27 27.82 -28.68
C GLU A 224 1.90 28.49 -28.95
N PRO A 225 1.22 29.01 -27.91
CA PRO A 225 -0.07 29.68 -28.08
C PRO A 225 0.12 30.98 -28.89
N VAL A 226 -0.62 31.07 -30.01
CA VAL A 226 -0.75 32.31 -30.79
C VAL A 226 -1.44 33.37 -29.90
N PRO A 227 -0.92 34.60 -29.78
CA PRO A 227 -1.52 35.62 -28.93
C PRO A 227 -2.93 35.99 -29.42
N THR A 228 -3.92 35.83 -28.54
CA THR A 228 -5.31 36.24 -28.76
C THR A 228 -5.43 37.77 -28.82
N PRO A 229 -6.12 38.35 -29.82
CA PRO A 229 -6.30 39.80 -29.90
C PRO A 229 -7.18 40.32 -28.75
N THR A 230 -6.75 41.44 -28.18
CA THR A 230 -7.43 42.18 -27.10
C THR A 230 -8.80 42.70 -27.56
N PRO A 231 -9.90 42.47 -26.83
CA PRO A 231 -11.19 43.05 -27.16
C PRO A 231 -11.27 44.54 -26.79
N GLU A 232 -11.91 45.31 -27.66
CA GLU A 232 -12.19 46.74 -27.57
C GLU A 232 -13.30 47.04 -26.53
N PRO A 233 -13.26 48.16 -25.77
CA PRO A 233 -14.21 48.40 -24.68
C PRO A 233 -15.61 48.78 -25.15
N THR A 234 -16.62 48.06 -24.67
CA THR A 234 -18.06 48.34 -24.85
C THR A 234 -18.53 49.50 -23.93
N PRO A 235 -19.45 50.39 -24.36
CA PRO A 235 -19.86 51.56 -23.58
C PRO A 235 -20.77 51.21 -22.40
N ALA A 236 -20.65 52.00 -21.32
CA ALA A 236 -21.36 51.83 -20.06
C ALA A 236 -22.88 52.10 -20.18
N THR A 237 -23.69 51.13 -19.75
CA THR A 237 -25.12 51.29 -19.50
C THR A 237 -25.40 51.67 -18.05
N VAL A 238 -26.28 52.65 -17.89
CA VAL A 238 -26.73 53.26 -16.63
C VAL A 238 -27.51 52.26 -15.77
N LEU A 239 -27.15 52.19 -14.49
CA LEU A 239 -27.79 51.34 -13.49
C LEU A 239 -29.18 51.87 -13.10
N THR A 240 -30.20 51.05 -13.25
CA THR A 240 -31.47 51.15 -12.50
C THR A 240 -31.47 50.11 -11.36
N PRO A 241 -31.97 50.44 -10.16
CA PRO A 241 -31.91 49.53 -9.03
C PRO A 241 -32.86 48.33 -9.23
N THR A 242 -32.30 47.13 -9.17
CA THR A 242 -33.01 45.85 -9.11
C THR A 242 -33.66 45.69 -7.72
N PRO A 243 -34.95 45.31 -7.62
CA PRO A 243 -35.58 45.03 -6.33
C PRO A 243 -35.00 43.77 -5.67
N GLU A 244 -34.97 43.80 -4.34
CA GLU A 244 -34.49 42.73 -3.46
C GLU A 244 -35.23 41.40 -3.72
N PRO A 245 -34.51 40.27 -3.88
CA PRO A 245 -35.15 38.99 -4.13
C PRO A 245 -35.93 38.52 -2.88
N PRO A 246 -37.10 37.87 -3.05
CA PRO A 246 -37.82 37.26 -1.94
C PRO A 246 -37.00 36.10 -1.34
N PRO A 247 -37.21 35.76 -0.05
CA PRO A 247 -36.46 34.70 0.60
C PRO A 247 -36.67 33.37 -0.13
N THR A 248 -35.57 32.74 -0.49
CA THR A 248 -35.51 31.38 -1.04
C THR A 248 -36.25 30.43 -0.10
N PRO A 249 -37.23 29.63 -0.56
CA PRO A 249 -37.80 28.59 0.26
C PRO A 249 -36.70 27.58 0.57
N SER A 250 -36.50 27.31 1.86
CA SER A 250 -35.62 26.26 2.35
C SER A 250 -36.12 24.93 1.79
N LEU A 251 -35.42 24.40 0.79
CA LEU A 251 -35.59 23.01 0.35
C LEU A 251 -35.02 22.14 1.46
N GLU A 252 -35.89 21.73 2.37
CA GLU A 252 -35.64 20.63 3.27
C GLU A 252 -35.37 19.40 2.39
N LEU A 253 -34.12 18.92 2.40
CA LEU A 253 -33.76 17.67 1.75
C LEU A 253 -34.73 16.60 2.26
N PRO A 254 -35.32 15.77 1.39
CA PRO A 254 -36.13 14.65 1.88
C PRO A 254 -35.26 13.82 2.83
N PRO A 255 -35.81 13.33 3.94
CA PRO A 255 -35.06 12.41 4.80
C PRO A 255 -34.56 11.26 3.91
N SER A 256 -33.28 10.92 4.04
CA SER A 256 -32.74 9.66 3.50
C SER A 256 -33.76 8.56 3.75
N PRO A 257 -34.08 7.72 2.75
CA PRO A 257 -35.03 6.65 2.98
C PRO A 257 -34.50 5.82 4.14
N LEU A 258 -35.25 5.85 5.24
CA LEU A 258 -35.13 4.91 6.34
C LEU A 258 -35.11 3.53 5.69
N SER A 259 -34.03 2.78 5.92
CA SER A 259 -33.91 1.39 5.51
C SER A 259 -35.22 0.68 5.87
N PRO A 260 -35.92 0.04 4.90
CA PRO A 260 -37.15 -0.67 5.23
C PRO A 260 -36.82 -1.83 6.19
N PRO A 261 -37.77 -2.25 7.04
CA PRO A 261 -37.59 -3.40 7.90
C PRO A 261 -37.36 -4.64 7.03
N ILE A 262 -36.24 -5.32 7.24
CA ILE A 262 -35.85 -6.50 6.47
C ILE A 262 -36.59 -7.72 7.01
N ASP A 263 -37.75 -8.00 6.41
CA ASP A 263 -38.38 -9.33 6.37
C ASP A 263 -38.60 -9.76 4.89
N GLY A 264 -37.77 -9.24 3.97
CA GLY A 264 -37.92 -9.40 2.53
C GLY A 264 -36.99 -10.46 1.95
N ASP A 265 -37.57 -11.41 1.21
CA ASP A 265 -36.85 -12.40 0.39
C ASP A 265 -36.06 -11.69 -0.72
N PHE A 266 -34.73 -11.58 -0.55
CA PHE A 266 -33.82 -10.90 -1.48
C PHE A 266 -33.31 -11.78 -2.62
N SER A 267 -33.84 -12.99 -2.78
CA SER A 267 -33.37 -13.98 -3.76
C SER A 267 -33.56 -13.57 -5.24
N SER A 268 -34.18 -12.42 -5.52
CA SER A 268 -34.45 -11.91 -6.87
C SER A 268 -33.71 -10.63 -7.24
N LEU A 269 -32.87 -10.09 -6.36
CA LEU A 269 -32.06 -8.91 -6.67
C LEU A 269 -30.85 -9.28 -7.54
N PRO A 270 -30.41 -8.40 -8.46
CA PRO A 270 -29.15 -8.60 -9.15
C PRO A 270 -27.97 -8.64 -8.15
N PRO A 271 -26.91 -9.42 -8.41
CA PRO A 271 -25.79 -9.64 -7.50
C PRO A 271 -25.24 -8.38 -6.81
N ASP A 272 -24.95 -7.34 -7.58
CA ASP A 272 -24.41 -6.07 -7.06
C ASP A 272 -25.35 -5.39 -6.06
N LEU A 273 -26.67 -5.45 -6.32
CA LEU A 273 -27.67 -4.82 -5.46
C LEU A 273 -27.87 -5.63 -4.18
N TRP A 274 -27.79 -6.96 -4.24
CA TRP A 274 -27.81 -7.83 -3.06
C TRP A 274 -26.60 -7.57 -2.15
N LEU A 275 -25.40 -7.48 -2.73
CA LEU A 275 -24.17 -7.17 -1.99
C LEU A 275 -24.26 -5.79 -1.33
N SER A 276 -24.74 -4.77 -2.03
CA SER A 276 -24.85 -3.40 -1.49
C SER A 276 -25.84 -3.25 -0.33
N GLN A 277 -26.74 -4.22 -0.13
CA GLN A 277 -27.71 -4.21 0.96
C GLN A 277 -27.26 -5.02 2.18
N THR A 278 -26.31 -5.93 1.99
CA THR A 278 -25.83 -6.86 3.03
C THR A 278 -24.43 -6.52 3.52
N HIS A 279 -23.66 -5.76 2.75
CA HIS A 279 -22.28 -5.38 3.05
C HIS A 279 -22.10 -3.87 2.94
N ASP A 280 -21.18 -3.33 3.74
CA ASP A 280 -20.86 -1.91 3.78
C ASP A 280 -20.04 -1.48 2.56
N VAL A 281 -19.17 -2.36 2.05
CA VAL A 281 -18.28 -2.10 0.91
C VAL A 281 -18.20 -3.31 -0.02
N ILE A 282 -18.28 -3.07 -1.32
CA ILE A 282 -18.01 -4.06 -2.36
C ILE A 282 -16.61 -3.79 -2.93
N ILE A 283 -15.74 -4.79 -2.84
CA ILE A 283 -14.36 -4.75 -3.32
C ILE A 283 -14.27 -5.72 -4.51
N GLN A 284 -14.36 -5.19 -5.72
CA GLN A 284 -14.32 -5.99 -6.94
C GLN A 284 -12.90 -6.46 -7.24
N SER A 285 -12.77 -7.73 -7.65
CA SER A 285 -11.54 -8.26 -8.24
C SER A 285 -11.15 -7.42 -9.45
N VAL A 286 -9.86 -7.18 -9.63
CA VAL A 286 -9.33 -6.45 -10.79
C VAL A 286 -8.66 -7.42 -11.75
N ARG A 287 -8.43 -6.95 -12.97
CA ARG A 287 -7.73 -7.77 -13.96
C ARG A 287 -6.26 -7.95 -13.56
N GLY A 288 -5.77 -9.19 -13.53
CA GLY A 288 -4.45 -9.55 -13.02
C GLY A 288 -4.41 -9.53 -11.49
N LYS A 289 -3.21 -9.69 -10.92
CA LYS A 289 -3.04 -9.73 -9.47
C LYS A 289 -3.29 -8.36 -8.82
N GLY A 290 -4.46 -8.21 -8.21
CA GLY A 290 -4.87 -7.06 -7.42
C GLY A 290 -4.61 -7.17 -5.92
N LYS A 291 -4.84 -6.05 -5.23
CA LYS A 291 -4.90 -5.95 -3.77
C LYS A 291 -6.33 -5.59 -3.37
N LEU A 292 -7.04 -6.55 -2.80
CA LEU A 292 -8.38 -6.35 -2.29
C LEU A 292 -8.29 -6.11 -0.79
N LYS A 293 -8.38 -4.85 -0.37
CA LYS A 293 -8.22 -4.44 1.04
C LYS A 293 -9.57 -4.24 1.72
N GLY A 294 -9.87 -5.07 2.70
CA GLY A 294 -11.02 -4.92 3.58
C GLY A 294 -11.01 -3.56 4.27
N LYS A 295 -12.21 -3.00 4.47
CA LYS A 295 -12.44 -1.72 5.12
C LYS A 295 -13.06 -1.94 6.50
N LYS A 296 -13.58 -0.89 7.10
CA LYS A 296 -14.32 -0.99 8.36
C LYS A 296 -15.74 -1.44 8.04
N GLY A 297 -16.25 -2.42 8.78
CA GLY A 297 -17.59 -2.96 8.53
C GLY A 297 -17.55 -4.27 7.74
N ALA A 298 -18.69 -4.75 7.27
CA ALA A 298 -18.77 -6.00 6.49
C ALA A 298 -18.36 -5.72 5.03
N ASP A 299 -17.32 -6.41 4.55
CA ASP A 299 -16.82 -6.25 3.18
C ASP A 299 -17.19 -7.44 2.28
N ALA A 300 -17.49 -7.18 1.01
CA ALA A 300 -17.69 -8.22 -0.01
C ALA A 300 -16.56 -8.19 -1.05
N PHE A 301 -15.71 -9.22 -1.05
CA PHE A 301 -14.67 -9.43 -2.04
C PHE A 301 -15.26 -10.13 -3.26
N TYR A 302 -15.63 -9.37 -4.29
CA TYR A 302 -16.45 -9.86 -5.39
C TYR A 302 -15.62 -10.24 -6.63
N PHE A 303 -15.61 -11.52 -6.95
CA PHE A 303 -15.00 -12.10 -8.14
C PHE A 303 -16.08 -12.34 -9.21
N ASN A 304 -16.11 -11.48 -10.23
CA ASN A 304 -17.19 -11.41 -11.23
C ASN A 304 -16.72 -11.41 -12.69
N SER A 305 -15.42 -11.59 -12.93
CA SER A 305 -14.84 -11.69 -14.26
C SER A 305 -13.84 -12.83 -14.29
N PHE A 306 -13.94 -13.66 -15.32
CA PHE A 306 -13.02 -14.77 -15.51
C PHE A 306 -11.57 -14.31 -15.71
N GLU A 307 -10.66 -15.00 -15.03
CA GLU A 307 -9.22 -14.97 -15.28
C GLU A 307 -8.62 -16.37 -15.16
N ALA A 308 -7.48 -16.59 -15.83
CA ALA A 308 -6.73 -17.83 -15.63
C ALA A 308 -6.30 -17.96 -14.16
N PHE A 309 -6.44 -19.13 -13.54
CA PHE A 309 -6.19 -19.39 -12.12
C PHE A 309 -4.71 -19.65 -11.80
N THR A 310 -3.90 -18.59 -11.83
CA THR A 310 -2.43 -18.68 -11.70
C THR A 310 -1.91 -17.81 -10.55
N LYS A 311 -0.63 -18.00 -10.17
CA LYS A 311 0.03 -17.11 -9.20
C LYS A 311 0.11 -15.64 -9.66
N LYS A 312 0.02 -15.37 -10.97
CA LYS A 312 0.14 -14.03 -11.56
C LYS A 312 -1.18 -13.26 -11.61
N SER A 313 -2.30 -13.95 -11.49
CA SER A 313 -3.66 -13.42 -11.49
C SER A 313 -4.30 -13.52 -10.10
N ALA A 314 -3.80 -14.41 -9.24
CA ALA A 314 -4.37 -14.58 -7.90
C ALA A 314 -4.27 -13.31 -7.04
N ASP A 315 -5.43 -12.72 -6.76
CA ASP A 315 -5.57 -11.51 -5.95
C ASP A 315 -5.04 -11.70 -4.53
N LYS A 316 -4.53 -10.62 -3.93
CA LYS A 316 -4.23 -10.58 -2.49
C LYS A 316 -5.43 -9.97 -1.77
N ILE A 317 -6.11 -10.78 -0.97
CA ILE A 317 -7.13 -10.28 -0.04
C ILE A 317 -6.42 -9.92 1.27
N ILE A 318 -6.62 -8.69 1.73
CA ILE A 318 -5.92 -8.09 2.88
C ILE A 318 -6.95 -7.60 3.89
N GLY A 319 -6.80 -7.98 5.16
CA GLY A 319 -7.71 -7.54 6.22
C GLY A 319 -9.08 -8.24 6.26
N PHE A 320 -9.19 -9.43 5.66
CA PHE A 320 -10.41 -10.24 5.72
C PHE A 320 -10.78 -10.61 7.15
N LYS A 321 -11.99 -10.26 7.58
CA LYS A 321 -12.59 -10.59 8.88
C LYS A 321 -13.56 -11.76 8.70
N ALA A 322 -13.14 -12.96 9.07
CA ALA A 322 -13.99 -14.15 9.03
C ALA A 322 -15.29 -13.94 9.82
N SER A 323 -16.38 -14.55 9.35
CA SER A 323 -17.74 -14.39 9.88
C SER A 323 -18.35 -12.98 9.74
N GLN A 324 -17.64 -12.02 9.13
CA GLN A 324 -18.12 -10.65 8.91
C GLN A 324 -18.01 -10.25 7.43
N ASP A 325 -16.89 -10.55 6.79
CA ASP A 325 -16.68 -10.32 5.36
C ASP A 325 -17.07 -11.58 4.56
N THR A 326 -17.32 -11.41 3.26
CA THR A 326 -17.58 -12.54 2.35
C THR A 326 -16.69 -12.51 1.12
N ILE A 327 -16.35 -13.69 0.62
CA ILE A 327 -15.81 -13.90 -0.72
C ILE A 327 -17.00 -14.21 -1.62
N ALA A 328 -17.42 -13.21 -2.39
CA ALA A 328 -18.53 -13.32 -3.32
C ALA A 328 -18.01 -13.83 -4.68
N VAL A 329 -18.61 -14.90 -5.19
CA VAL A 329 -18.19 -15.56 -6.44
C VAL A 329 -19.36 -15.65 -7.41
N SER A 330 -19.10 -15.48 -8.71
CA SER A 330 -20.10 -15.60 -9.79
C SER A 330 -19.66 -16.64 -10.84
N PRO A 331 -20.60 -17.31 -11.53
CA PRO A 331 -20.31 -18.13 -12.71
C PRO A 331 -19.53 -17.39 -13.82
N ASP A 332 -19.64 -16.05 -13.89
CA ASP A 332 -18.86 -15.24 -14.83
C ASP A 332 -17.35 -15.29 -14.55
N ALA A 333 -16.97 -15.43 -13.27
CA ALA A 333 -15.58 -15.64 -12.85
C ALA A 333 -15.21 -17.12 -12.80
N PHE A 334 -16.17 -17.98 -12.49
CA PHE A 334 -15.98 -19.41 -12.24
C PHE A 334 -16.98 -20.24 -13.04
N PRO A 335 -16.73 -20.51 -14.34
CA PRO A 335 -17.71 -21.14 -15.22
C PRO A 335 -18.25 -22.50 -14.74
N ALA A 336 -17.48 -23.27 -13.96
CA ALA A 336 -17.94 -24.55 -13.42
C ALA A 336 -18.97 -24.42 -12.28
N LEU A 337 -19.24 -23.19 -11.79
CA LEU A 337 -20.30 -22.90 -10.83
C LEU A 337 -21.67 -22.66 -11.47
N GLU A 338 -21.76 -22.66 -12.81
CA GLU A 338 -23.04 -22.49 -13.52
C GLU A 338 -24.04 -23.57 -13.10
N GLY A 339 -25.20 -23.16 -12.56
CA GLY A 339 -26.25 -24.06 -12.09
C GLY A 339 -25.95 -24.79 -10.77
N VAL A 340 -24.85 -24.45 -10.08
CA VAL A 340 -24.53 -24.97 -8.74
C VAL A 340 -25.43 -24.28 -7.71
N SER A 341 -26.03 -25.06 -6.81
CA SER A 341 -26.95 -24.54 -5.79
C SER A 341 -26.29 -24.30 -4.42
N ALA A 342 -25.13 -24.91 -4.17
CA ALA A 342 -24.38 -24.74 -2.94
C ALA A 342 -22.89 -25.03 -3.17
N ILE A 343 -22.03 -24.22 -2.54
CA ILE A 343 -20.58 -24.39 -2.60
C ILE A 343 -20.13 -25.55 -1.71
N ARG A 344 -19.31 -26.43 -2.27
CA ARG A 344 -18.57 -27.45 -1.54
C ARG A 344 -17.19 -26.90 -1.22
N PHE A 345 -16.93 -26.76 0.08
CA PHE A 345 -15.70 -26.15 0.57
C PHE A 345 -14.95 -27.12 1.49
N ALA A 346 -13.62 -27.08 1.43
CA ALA A 346 -12.74 -27.71 2.41
C ALA A 346 -11.59 -26.80 2.79
N SER A 347 -11.08 -26.94 4.02
CA SER A 347 -9.85 -26.28 4.45
C SER A 347 -8.84 -27.31 4.97
N THR A 348 -7.55 -26.98 4.86
CA THR A 348 -6.49 -27.82 5.44
C THR A 348 -5.24 -27.01 5.77
N LYS A 349 -4.53 -27.45 6.83
CA LYS A 349 -3.17 -27.00 7.18
C LYS A 349 -2.07 -27.89 6.56
N SER A 350 -2.43 -29.03 5.96
CA SER A 350 -1.50 -30.06 5.49
C SER A 350 -1.31 -30.03 3.97
N LYS A 351 -0.06 -29.94 3.53
CA LYS A 351 0.28 -30.00 2.10
C LYS A 351 -0.07 -31.36 1.47
N ASN A 352 -0.05 -32.44 2.25
CA ASN A 352 -0.40 -33.77 1.74
C ASN A 352 -1.90 -33.92 1.56
N GLU A 353 -2.68 -33.41 2.52
CA GLU A 353 -4.14 -33.37 2.45
C GLU A 353 -4.61 -32.44 1.34
N LEU A 354 -3.97 -31.27 1.13
CA LEU A 354 -4.27 -30.39 -0.01
C LEU A 354 -4.18 -31.12 -1.36
N LYS A 355 -3.18 -32.01 -1.54
CA LYS A 355 -3.03 -32.83 -2.76
C LYS A 355 -4.05 -33.97 -2.86
N GLN A 356 -4.66 -34.34 -1.74
CA GLN A 356 -5.73 -35.32 -1.70
C GLN A 356 -7.04 -34.65 -2.07
N LEU A 357 -7.34 -33.52 -1.42
CA LEU A 357 -8.50 -32.66 -1.71
C LEU A 357 -8.51 -32.18 -3.17
N SER A 358 -7.35 -31.99 -3.81
CA SER A 358 -7.24 -31.65 -5.25
C SER A 358 -7.62 -32.76 -6.24
N LYS A 359 -8.25 -33.81 -5.73
CA LYS A 359 -8.78 -34.96 -6.47
C LYS A 359 -10.16 -35.35 -5.90
N GLU A 360 -10.66 -34.54 -4.98
CA GLU A 360 -11.97 -34.66 -4.39
C GLU A 360 -12.79 -33.53 -5.00
N ASP A 361 -14.04 -33.83 -5.31
CA ASP A 361 -14.93 -32.92 -6.01
C ASP A 361 -15.41 -31.84 -5.01
N TYR A 362 -14.56 -30.84 -4.77
CA TYR A 362 -14.84 -29.63 -3.98
C TYR A 362 -14.75 -28.43 -4.90
N ASP A 363 -15.62 -27.44 -4.75
CA ASP A 363 -15.57 -26.27 -5.61
C ASP A 363 -14.44 -25.32 -5.16
N PHE A 364 -14.23 -25.19 -3.85
CA PHE A 364 -13.15 -24.40 -3.28
C PHE A 364 -12.38 -25.14 -2.19
N VAL A 365 -11.06 -25.00 -2.18
CA VAL A 365 -10.19 -25.56 -1.13
C VAL A 365 -9.23 -24.50 -0.60
N TYR A 366 -9.22 -24.31 0.72
CA TYR A 366 -8.37 -23.33 1.38
C TYR A 366 -7.17 -23.98 2.07
N PHE A 367 -5.96 -23.59 1.65
CA PHE A 367 -4.71 -23.99 2.29
C PHE A 367 -4.28 -22.97 3.35
N GLU A 368 -4.75 -23.18 4.57
CA GLU A 368 -4.60 -22.27 5.71
C GLU A 368 -3.14 -21.89 6.00
N LYS A 369 -2.21 -22.86 5.90
CA LYS A 369 -0.79 -22.63 6.20
C LYS A 369 -0.18 -21.48 5.39
N LYS A 370 -0.67 -21.27 4.16
CA LYS A 370 -0.21 -20.21 3.24
C LYS A 370 -1.30 -19.19 2.90
N GLY A 371 -2.49 -19.30 3.48
CA GLY A 371 -3.64 -18.45 3.16
C GLY A 371 -4.01 -18.50 1.68
N ARG A 372 -4.04 -19.67 1.05
CA ARG A 372 -4.29 -19.79 -0.40
C ARG A 372 -5.64 -20.42 -0.68
N LEU A 373 -6.50 -19.73 -1.42
CA LEU A 373 -7.78 -20.24 -1.87
C LEU A 373 -7.64 -20.81 -3.29
N TYR A 374 -8.00 -22.07 -3.47
CA TYR A 374 -8.00 -22.77 -4.75
C TYR A 374 -9.44 -23.00 -5.21
N PHE A 375 -9.67 -22.90 -6.52
CA PHE A 375 -10.91 -23.27 -7.19
C PHE A 375 -10.67 -24.56 -7.98
N ASP A 376 -11.60 -25.50 -7.88
CA ASP A 376 -11.63 -26.68 -8.74
C ASP A 376 -12.66 -26.51 -9.85
N GLY A 377 -12.20 -26.37 -11.09
CA GLY A 377 -13.09 -26.29 -12.24
C GLY A 377 -13.21 -27.57 -13.05
N ASN A 378 -12.52 -28.65 -12.65
CA ASN A 378 -12.56 -29.93 -13.36
C ASN A 378 -13.05 -31.11 -12.49
N GLY A 379 -13.54 -30.81 -11.29
CA GLY A 379 -14.16 -31.77 -10.38
C GLY A 379 -13.14 -32.75 -9.78
N ALA A 380 -13.44 -34.05 -9.77
CA ALA A 380 -12.54 -35.05 -9.16
C ALA A 380 -11.28 -35.37 -10.00
N GLU A 381 -11.06 -34.66 -11.11
CA GLU A 381 -9.86 -34.84 -11.92
C GLU A 381 -8.61 -34.25 -11.24
N LYS A 382 -7.44 -34.54 -11.80
CA LYS A 382 -6.18 -34.28 -11.10
C LYS A 382 -5.80 -32.79 -11.18
N ASN A 383 -5.48 -32.19 -10.03
CA ASN A 383 -4.83 -30.88 -9.87
C ASN A 383 -5.70 -29.66 -10.18
N TRP A 384 -6.98 -29.63 -9.80
CA TRP A 384 -7.89 -28.48 -9.98
C TRP A 384 -8.19 -28.09 -11.43
N GLY A 385 -7.60 -28.78 -12.41
CA GLY A 385 -7.68 -28.43 -13.83
C GLY A 385 -6.41 -27.81 -14.39
N ASN A 386 -6.50 -27.43 -15.66
CA ASN A 386 -5.56 -26.49 -16.24
C ASN A 386 -5.88 -25.05 -15.78
N SER A 387 -5.00 -24.08 -16.10
CA SER A 387 -5.17 -22.71 -15.60
C SER A 387 -6.45 -22.01 -16.06
N ASP A 388 -7.12 -22.48 -17.10
CA ASP A 388 -8.39 -21.92 -17.57
C ASP A 388 -9.60 -22.63 -16.96
N GLU A 389 -9.38 -23.75 -16.26
CA GLU A 389 -10.40 -24.52 -15.55
C GLU A 389 -10.40 -24.19 -14.06
N GLY A 390 -9.24 -24.33 -13.40
CA GLY A 390 -9.11 -24.07 -11.97
C GLY A 390 -7.67 -23.94 -11.51
N GLY A 391 -7.48 -23.66 -10.23
CA GLY A 391 -6.18 -23.32 -9.67
C GLY A 391 -6.26 -22.26 -8.57
N LEU A 392 -5.21 -21.44 -8.45
CA LEU A 392 -5.13 -20.44 -7.37
C LEU A 392 -5.99 -19.21 -7.70
N VAL A 393 -6.92 -18.88 -6.80
CA VAL A 393 -7.85 -17.75 -6.91
C VAL A 393 -7.33 -16.54 -6.15
N ALA A 394 -6.99 -16.73 -4.88
CA ALA A 394 -6.61 -15.64 -4.00
C ALA A 394 -5.61 -16.07 -2.93
N ILE A 395 -4.89 -15.07 -2.40
CA ILE A 395 -3.99 -15.20 -1.25
C ILE A 395 -4.51 -14.28 -0.15
N LEU A 396 -5.08 -14.87 0.91
CA LEU A 396 -5.55 -14.16 2.09
C LEU A 396 -4.39 -13.86 3.04
N LYS A 397 -4.08 -12.57 3.20
CA LYS A 397 -3.14 -12.07 4.21
C LYS A 397 -3.74 -12.18 5.61
N GLY A 398 -2.90 -12.40 6.61
CA GLY A 398 -3.34 -12.74 7.97
C GLY A 398 -3.75 -14.21 8.16
N LYS A 399 -4.01 -14.95 7.07
CA LYS A 399 -4.40 -16.38 7.08
C LYS A 399 -5.61 -16.62 8.01
N PRO A 400 -6.72 -15.91 7.81
CA PRO A 400 -7.92 -16.13 8.61
C PRO A 400 -8.37 -17.59 8.46
N GLU A 401 -9.05 -18.08 9.48
CA GLU A 401 -9.80 -19.33 9.38
C GLU A 401 -11.01 -19.07 8.47
N LEU A 402 -11.15 -19.85 7.41
CA LEU A 402 -12.26 -19.73 6.47
C LEU A 402 -13.17 -20.93 6.60
N THR A 403 -14.47 -20.68 6.52
CA THR A 403 -15.49 -21.72 6.41
C THR A 403 -16.35 -21.51 5.16
N VAL A 404 -17.28 -22.42 4.89
CA VAL A 404 -18.16 -22.31 3.73
C VAL A 404 -19.08 -21.08 3.83
N GLU A 405 -19.39 -20.65 5.05
CA GLU A 405 -20.22 -19.48 5.36
C GLU A 405 -19.54 -18.16 4.96
N ASP A 406 -18.22 -18.15 4.79
CA ASP A 406 -17.48 -16.99 4.29
C ASP A 406 -17.53 -16.87 2.76
N ILE A 407 -18.08 -17.86 2.04
CA ILE A 407 -18.14 -17.88 0.57
C ILE A 407 -19.60 -17.77 0.12
N THR A 408 -19.91 -16.72 -0.65
CA THR A 408 -21.24 -16.48 -1.20
C THR A 408 -21.24 -16.71 -2.71
N LEU A 409 -22.04 -17.67 -3.18
CA LEU A 409 -22.33 -17.83 -4.61
C LEU A 409 -23.43 -16.86 -5.03
N LEU A 410 -23.12 -16.00 -6.00
CA LEU A 410 -24.04 -15.08 -6.64
C LEU A 410 -24.38 -15.63 -8.02
N ALA A 411 -25.62 -16.07 -8.18
CA ALA A 411 -26.16 -16.66 -9.40
C ALA A 411 -27.19 -15.74 -10.08
#